data_AF-A0A9P5GZP6-F1
#
_entry.id   AF-A0A9P5GZP6-F1
#
_cell.length_a   1.000
_cell.length_b   1.000
_cell.length_c   1.000
_cell.angle_alpha   90.00
_cell.angle_beta   90.00
_cell.angle_gamma   90.00
#
_symmetry.space_group_name_H-M   'P 1'
#
loop_
_entity.id
_entity.type
_entity.pdbx_description
1 polymer ?
#
loop_
_entity_poly.entity_id
_entity_poly.type
_entity_poly.pdbx_seq_one_letter_code
_entity_poly.pdbx_strand_id
1 'polypeptide(L)'
;MPRTHRMSPFKQAEIRAREAEYQALWQACERAARKDEYQHSTVPVRQVMLREALTMLLDRRAGDRRRQGKQMCNISVELMIERHLKREAQPRSPFHARNFLENANNELYNAHNAPPAMGVGLAPLARMEVPPIIKYDRDATPPQYDHSLAEDFDSPKGYPPPILENRSHNTTLYDELAACREDRCALVRRLVALESKLAHMTNLVSLLCDEIHPKVMVTPQTPDTMAMFEHNEMMDEADL
;
A
#
# COMPACT_ATOMS: atom_id res chain seq x y z
N MET A 1 -29.35 -10.21 -17.18
CA MET A 1 -28.59 -11.41 -17.61
C MET A 1 -27.20 -10.95 -18.10
N PRO A 2 -26.11 -11.13 -17.32
CA PRO A 2 -24.79 -10.64 -17.73
C PRO A 2 -24.21 -11.49 -18.88
N ARG A 3 -23.77 -10.82 -19.95
CA ARG A 3 -23.27 -11.36 -21.24
C ARG A 3 -21.89 -12.06 -21.18
N THR A 4 -21.47 -12.60 -20.03
CA THR A 4 -20.09 -13.14 -19.87
C THR A 4 -19.90 -14.54 -20.44
N HIS A 5 -20.98 -15.30 -20.69
CA HIS A 5 -20.89 -16.70 -21.13
C HIS A 5 -20.44 -16.92 -22.59
N ARG A 6 -20.21 -15.87 -23.39
CA ARG A 6 -19.73 -15.99 -24.79
C ARG A 6 -18.26 -15.60 -25.01
N MET A 7 -17.47 -15.42 -23.95
CA MET A 7 -16.04 -15.11 -24.11
C MET A 7 -15.18 -16.36 -24.21
N SER A 8 -14.20 -16.36 -25.11
CA SER A 8 -13.21 -17.44 -25.22
C SER A 8 -12.45 -17.62 -23.89
N PRO A 9 -12.03 -18.85 -23.55
CA PRO A 9 -11.32 -19.13 -22.29
C PRO A 9 -10.04 -18.29 -22.14
N PHE A 10 -9.38 -17.97 -23.26
CA PHE A 10 -8.22 -17.07 -23.27
C PHE A 10 -8.58 -15.65 -22.80
N LYS A 11 -9.67 -15.06 -23.31
CA LYS A 11 -10.14 -13.75 -22.87
C LYS A 11 -10.58 -13.75 -21.41
N GLN A 12 -11.20 -14.84 -20.95
CA GLN A 12 -11.56 -14.98 -19.53
C GLN A 12 -10.32 -15.02 -18.63
N ALA A 13 -9.29 -15.77 -19.03
CA ALA A 13 -8.02 -15.84 -18.30
C ALA A 13 -7.33 -14.47 -18.26
N GLU A 14 -7.35 -13.73 -19.36
CA GLU A 14 -6.80 -12.36 -19.43
C GLU A 14 -7.55 -11.39 -18.49
N ILE A 15 -8.88 -11.44 -18.47
CA ILE A 15 -9.69 -10.62 -17.56
C ILE A 15 -9.36 -10.94 -16.10
N ARG A 16 -9.34 -12.24 -15.73
CA ARG A 16 -8.97 -12.66 -14.37
C ARG A 16 -7.57 -12.21 -13.98
N ALA A 17 -6.62 -12.26 -14.91
CA ALA A 17 -5.26 -11.79 -14.67
C ALA A 17 -5.23 -10.27 -14.41
N ARG A 18 -5.97 -9.48 -15.20
CA ARG A 18 -6.11 -8.03 -15.00
C ARG A 18 -6.77 -7.69 -13.66
N GLU A 19 -7.83 -8.41 -13.30
CA GLU A 19 -8.50 -8.24 -12.01
C GLU A 19 -7.57 -8.58 -10.85
N ALA A 20 -6.80 -9.67 -10.93
CA ALA A 20 -5.82 -10.04 -9.92
C ALA A 20 -4.71 -8.99 -9.76
N GLU A 21 -4.29 -8.34 -10.84
CA GLU A 21 -3.34 -7.22 -10.76
C GLU A 21 -3.96 -6.00 -10.10
N TYR A 22 -5.18 -5.64 -10.50
CA TYR A 22 -5.91 -4.53 -9.91
C TYR A 22 -6.07 -4.72 -8.39
N GLN A 23 -6.49 -5.92 -7.97
CA GLN A 23 -6.64 -6.25 -6.55
C GLN A 23 -5.31 -6.17 -5.79
N ALA A 24 -4.21 -6.63 -6.40
CA ALA A 24 -2.91 -6.57 -5.75
C ALA A 24 -2.41 -5.12 -5.56
N LEU A 25 -2.62 -4.26 -6.56
CA LEU A 25 -2.32 -2.83 -6.46
C LEU A 25 -3.20 -2.16 -5.41
N TRP A 26 -4.50 -2.48 -5.38
CA TRP A 26 -5.43 -1.98 -4.38
C TRP A 26 -4.98 -2.34 -2.95
N GLN A 27 -4.62 -3.60 -2.71
CA GLN A 27 -4.10 -4.05 -1.42
C GLN A 27 -2.77 -3.37 -1.04
N ALA A 28 -1.93 -3.02 -2.02
CA ALA A 28 -0.71 -2.28 -1.76
C ALA A 28 -1.00 -0.86 -1.27
N CYS A 29 -1.98 -0.18 -1.88
CA CYS A 29 -2.47 1.11 -1.37
C CYS A 29 -2.98 0.97 0.07
N GLU A 30 -3.82 -0.03 0.35
CA GLU A 30 -4.35 -0.25 1.71
C GLU A 30 -3.26 -0.53 2.75
N ARG A 31 -2.19 -1.25 2.39
CA ARG A 31 -1.04 -1.44 3.29
C ARG A 31 -0.26 -0.16 3.52
N ALA A 32 -0.05 0.65 2.49
CA ALA A 32 0.61 1.94 2.62
C ALA A 32 -0.22 2.90 3.50
N ALA A 33 -1.54 2.90 3.34
CA ALA A 33 -2.46 3.75 4.09
C ALA A 33 -2.54 3.43 5.59
N ARG A 34 -2.16 2.20 5.99
CA ARG A 34 -2.12 1.80 7.41
C ARG A 34 -0.89 2.31 8.16
N LYS A 35 0.14 2.82 7.47
CA LYS A 35 1.35 3.34 8.11
C LYS A 35 1.03 4.64 8.87
N ASP A 36 1.60 4.83 10.05
CA ASP A 36 1.36 6.03 10.87
C ASP A 36 1.78 7.32 10.14
N GLU A 37 2.93 7.27 9.46
CA GLU A 37 3.42 8.35 8.58
C GLU A 37 2.36 8.78 7.55
N TYR A 38 1.62 7.82 7.00
CA TYR A 38 0.58 8.11 6.02
C TYR A 38 -0.60 8.86 6.68
N GLN A 39 -1.05 8.39 7.85
CA GLN A 39 -2.18 8.99 8.56
C GLN A 39 -1.95 10.45 8.94
N HIS A 40 -0.71 10.81 9.30
CA HIS A 40 -0.33 12.16 9.71
C HIS A 40 0.20 13.04 8.58
N SER A 41 0.37 12.50 7.37
CA SER A 41 0.91 13.25 6.23
C SER A 41 -0.16 14.03 5.45
N THR A 42 0.29 15.05 4.70
CA THR A 42 -0.54 15.83 3.78
C THR A 42 -0.88 15.04 2.51
N VAL A 43 -1.94 15.41 1.79
CA VAL A 43 -2.38 14.70 0.56
C VAL A 43 -1.26 14.55 -0.48
N PRO A 44 -0.42 15.58 -0.77
CA PRO A 44 0.69 15.41 -1.70
C PRO A 44 1.72 14.36 -1.24
N VAL A 45 2.00 14.29 0.07
CA VAL A 45 2.93 13.29 0.62
C VAL A 45 2.31 11.89 0.54
N ARG A 46 1.01 11.75 0.85
CA ARG A 46 0.28 10.48 0.66
C ARG A 46 0.34 9.99 -0.78
N GLN A 47 0.19 10.88 -1.77
CA GLN A 47 0.34 10.54 -3.19
C GLN A 47 1.72 9.96 -3.49
N VAL A 48 2.79 10.58 -2.97
CA VAL A 48 4.16 10.09 -3.14
C VAL A 48 4.32 8.70 -2.52
N MET A 49 3.87 8.51 -1.27
CA MET A 49 3.95 7.22 -0.59
C MET A 49 3.21 6.10 -1.34
N LEU A 50 2.01 6.39 -1.86
CA LEU A 50 1.24 5.43 -2.67
C LEU A 50 1.96 5.13 -3.99
N ARG A 51 2.47 6.15 -4.68
CA ARG A 51 3.20 5.98 -5.94
C ARG A 51 4.42 5.09 -5.73
N GLU A 52 5.21 5.33 -4.70
CA GLU A 52 6.38 4.49 -4.37
C GLU A 52 5.97 3.04 -4.08
N ALA A 53 4.93 2.82 -3.27
CA ALA A 53 4.45 1.48 -2.95
C ALA A 53 3.98 0.72 -4.21
N LEU A 54 3.28 1.40 -5.12
CA LEU A 54 2.78 0.82 -6.36
C LEU A 54 3.90 0.56 -7.37
N THR A 55 4.83 1.51 -7.54
CA THR A 55 5.99 1.32 -8.42
C THR A 55 6.86 0.15 -7.95
N MET A 56 7.14 0.05 -6.65
CA MET A 56 7.90 -1.07 -6.10
C MET A 56 7.22 -2.42 -6.35
N LEU A 57 5.89 -2.50 -6.18
CA LEU A 57 5.14 -3.71 -6.47
C LEU A 57 5.17 -4.07 -7.96
N LEU A 58 5.01 -3.07 -8.84
CA LEU A 58 5.04 -3.27 -10.29
C LEU A 58 6.43 -3.69 -10.77
N ASP A 59 7.51 -3.12 -10.24
CA ASP A 59 8.88 -3.48 -10.61
C ASP A 59 9.19 -4.94 -10.23
N ARG A 60 8.79 -5.35 -9.02
CA ARG A 60 8.90 -6.76 -8.58
C ARG A 60 8.12 -7.69 -9.51
N ARG A 61 6.87 -7.35 -9.82
CA ARG A 61 6.00 -8.17 -10.69
C ARG A 61 6.45 -8.17 -12.14
N ALA A 62 7.01 -7.08 -12.64
CA ALA A 62 7.59 -7.01 -13.97
C ALA A 62 8.77 -7.97 -14.10
N GLY A 63 9.62 -8.08 -13.06
CA GLY A 63 10.67 -9.08 -12.98
C GLY A 63 10.11 -10.52 -13.06
N ASP A 64 9.11 -10.83 -12.25
CA ASP A 64 8.49 -12.17 -12.20
C ASP A 64 7.79 -12.54 -13.52
N ARG A 65 7.09 -11.58 -14.13
CA ARG A 65 6.37 -11.79 -15.40
C ARG A 65 7.31 -11.93 -16.59
N ARG A 66 8.39 -11.15 -16.64
CA ARG A 66 9.44 -11.33 -17.66
C ARG A 66 10.04 -12.73 -17.59
N ARG A 67 10.32 -13.24 -16.39
CA ARG A 67 10.80 -14.64 -16.19
C ARG A 67 9.78 -15.68 -16.65
N GLN A 68 8.49 -15.39 -16.56
CA GLN A 68 7.40 -16.28 -16.97
C GLN A 68 6.93 -16.06 -18.42
N GLY A 69 7.51 -15.12 -19.17
CA GLY A 69 7.07 -14.77 -20.52
C GLY A 69 5.65 -14.18 -20.61
N LYS A 70 5.11 -13.66 -19.50
CA LYS A 70 3.74 -13.14 -19.41
C LYS A 70 3.70 -11.63 -19.68
N GLN A 71 2.70 -11.17 -20.41
CA GLN A 71 2.48 -9.75 -20.67
C GLN A 71 2.05 -9.02 -19.38
N MET A 72 2.55 -7.79 -19.20
CA MET A 72 2.11 -6.89 -18.11
C MET A 72 0.69 -6.37 -18.39
N CYS A 73 -0.16 -6.26 -17.36
CA CYS A 73 -1.41 -5.53 -17.55
C CYS A 73 -1.11 -4.04 -17.41
N ASN A 74 -1.56 -3.26 -18.40
CA ASN A 74 -1.36 -1.81 -18.45
C ASN A 74 -2.35 -1.10 -17.52
N ILE A 75 -2.19 -1.28 -16.20
CA ILE A 75 -2.98 -0.55 -15.20
C ILE A 75 -2.28 0.78 -14.92
N SER A 76 -3.02 1.89 -15.02
CA SER A 76 -2.51 3.22 -14.69
C SER A 76 -2.37 3.39 -13.18
N VAL A 77 -1.14 3.62 -12.73
CA VAL A 77 -0.80 3.89 -11.32
C VAL A 77 -1.52 5.15 -10.83
N GLU A 78 -1.54 6.20 -11.65
CA GLU A 78 -2.15 7.48 -11.29
C GLU A 78 -3.66 7.35 -11.04
N LEU A 79 -4.37 6.63 -11.92
CA LEU A 79 -5.81 6.34 -11.72
C LEU A 79 -6.05 5.52 -10.46
N MET A 80 -5.13 4.63 -10.10
CA MET A 80 -5.21 3.85 -8.88
C MET A 80 -5.07 4.70 -7.63
N ILE A 81 -4.10 5.62 -7.61
CA ILE A 81 -3.88 6.57 -6.53
C ILE A 81 -5.09 7.49 -6.38
N GLU A 82 -5.57 8.07 -7.49
CA GLU A 82 -6.72 8.97 -7.51
C GLU A 82 -7.97 8.29 -6.93
N ARG A 83 -8.27 7.06 -7.38
CA ARG A 83 -9.40 6.27 -6.86
C ARG A 83 -9.27 5.98 -5.37
N HIS A 84 -8.06 5.67 -4.91
CA HIS A 84 -7.81 5.39 -3.49
C HIS A 84 -8.07 6.63 -2.63
N LEU A 85 -7.45 7.76 -2.99
CA LEU A 85 -7.62 9.02 -2.26
C LEU A 85 -9.06 9.54 -2.31
N LYS A 86 -9.75 9.38 -3.45
CA LYS A 86 -11.17 9.72 -3.56
C LYS A 86 -12.05 8.88 -2.61
N ARG A 87 -11.74 7.60 -2.46
CA ARG A 87 -12.43 6.71 -1.51
C ARG A 87 -12.13 7.07 -0.07
N GLU A 88 -10.91 7.53 0.25
CA GLU A 88 -10.56 8.02 1.59
C GLU A 88 -11.22 9.35 1.93
N ALA A 89 -11.31 10.26 0.97
CA ALA A 89 -11.97 11.55 1.12
C ALA A 89 -13.49 11.42 1.25
N GLN A 90 -14.07 10.32 0.77
CA GLN A 90 -15.49 10.06 0.91
C GLN A 90 -15.78 9.79 2.39
N PRO A 91 -16.61 10.61 3.07
CA PRO A 91 -16.96 10.37 4.46
C PRO A 91 -17.56 8.98 4.54
N ARG A 92 -17.04 8.15 5.44
CA ARG A 92 -17.61 6.84 5.73
C ARG A 92 -19.01 7.09 6.27
N SER A 93 -20.01 7.04 5.38
CA SER A 93 -21.41 7.05 5.79
C SER A 93 -21.57 5.99 6.89
N PRO A 94 -22.24 6.30 8.00
CA PRO A 94 -22.43 5.34 9.10
C PRO A 94 -23.07 4.02 8.65
N PHE A 95 -23.71 3.98 7.48
CA PHE A 95 -24.22 2.75 6.85
C PHE A 95 -23.14 1.80 6.30
N HIS A 96 -21.93 2.27 5.99
CA HIS A 96 -20.84 1.43 5.47
C HIS A 96 -19.92 0.86 6.55
N ALA A 97 -19.93 1.43 7.75
CA ALA A 97 -19.17 0.88 8.88
C ALA A 97 -19.74 -0.46 9.38
N ARG A 98 -21.05 -0.69 9.22
CA ARG A 98 -21.70 -1.96 9.59
C ARG A 98 -21.23 -3.13 8.72
N ASN A 99 -21.05 -2.91 7.42
CA ASN A 99 -20.69 -3.98 6.48
C ASN A 99 -19.23 -4.45 6.57
N PHE A 100 -18.33 -3.66 7.18
CA PHE A 100 -16.92 -4.06 7.33
C PHE A 100 -16.70 -4.99 8.54
N LEU A 101 -17.49 -4.82 9.61
CA LEU A 101 -17.50 -5.78 10.73
C LEU A 101 -18.31 -7.04 10.40
N GLU A 102 -19.37 -6.93 9.59
CA GLU A 102 -20.23 -8.06 9.25
C GLU A 102 -19.56 -9.04 8.26
N ASN A 103 -18.61 -8.59 7.44
CA ASN A 103 -17.83 -9.47 6.57
C ASN A 103 -16.67 -10.20 7.28
N ALA A 104 -16.16 -9.68 8.40
CA ALA A 104 -15.15 -10.39 9.21
C ALA A 104 -15.76 -11.58 9.98
N ASN A 105 -17.07 -11.54 10.25
CA ASN A 105 -17.79 -12.63 10.90
C ASN A 105 -18.31 -13.70 9.93
N ASN A 106 -18.31 -13.43 8.61
CA ASN A 106 -18.88 -14.34 7.61
C ASN A 106 -17.88 -15.37 7.04
N GLU A 107 -16.57 -15.23 7.34
CA GLU A 107 -15.57 -16.26 6.99
C GLU A 107 -15.46 -17.40 8.02
N LEU A 108 -16.19 -17.33 9.14
CA LEU A 108 -16.21 -18.41 10.15
C LEU A 108 -17.35 -19.42 9.99
N TYR A 109 -18.30 -19.22 9.06
CA TYR A 109 -19.52 -20.04 8.93
C TYR A 109 -19.53 -21.02 7.75
N ASN A 110 -18.39 -21.35 7.16
CA ASN A 110 -18.28 -22.41 6.14
C ASN A 110 -17.22 -23.46 6.47
N ALA A 111 -17.04 -23.74 7.76
CA ALA A 111 -16.36 -24.94 8.23
C ALA A 111 -17.39 -25.94 8.80
N HIS A 112 -17.67 -26.96 7.99
CA HIS A 112 -17.90 -28.35 8.41
C HIS A 112 -19.34 -28.83 8.62
N ASN A 113 -19.71 -29.72 7.70
CA ASN A 113 -20.57 -30.86 7.96
C ASN A 113 -20.07 -31.67 9.18
N ALA A 114 -21.02 -32.06 10.04
CA ALA A 114 -21.02 -33.09 11.11
C ALA A 114 -20.55 -32.69 12.52
N PRO A 115 -21.02 -33.38 13.60
CA PRO A 115 -22.40 -33.63 14.06
C PRO A 115 -22.61 -33.09 15.54
N PRO A 116 -23.79 -33.24 16.18
CA PRO A 116 -24.19 -32.40 17.33
C PRO A 116 -23.89 -33.04 18.71
N ALA A 117 -23.69 -32.19 19.73
CA ALA A 117 -24.54 -32.09 20.93
C ALA A 117 -23.80 -31.52 22.18
N MET A 118 -24.61 -30.96 23.10
CA MET A 118 -24.36 -30.56 24.49
C MET A 118 -23.62 -29.21 24.61
N GLY A 119 -24.28 -28.06 24.82
CA GLY A 119 -25.33 -27.78 25.80
C GLY A 119 -24.69 -27.11 27.01
N VAL A 120 -24.86 -25.79 27.18
CA VAL A 120 -24.89 -25.01 28.44
C VAL A 120 -25.30 -23.58 28.07
N GLY A 121 -26.27 -23.02 28.80
CA GLY A 121 -26.95 -21.76 28.47
C GLY A 121 -26.44 -20.49 29.16
N LEU A 122 -27.41 -19.59 29.38
CA LEU A 122 -27.35 -18.17 29.82
C LEU A 122 -27.25 -17.20 28.62
N ALA A 123 -28.04 -16.13 28.46
CA ALA A 123 -29.02 -15.42 29.29
C ALA A 123 -30.00 -14.66 28.34
N PRO A 124 -31.18 -14.17 28.81
CA PRO A 124 -32.14 -13.50 27.93
C PRO A 124 -31.69 -12.07 27.60
N LEU A 125 -31.33 -11.81 26.34
CA LEU A 125 -31.12 -10.46 25.84
C LEU A 125 -32.46 -9.78 25.54
N ALA A 126 -32.52 -8.51 25.92
CA ALA A 126 -33.68 -7.63 25.81
C ALA A 126 -34.28 -7.65 24.40
N ARG A 127 -35.61 -7.78 24.35
CA ARG A 127 -36.44 -7.69 23.14
C ARG A 127 -36.33 -6.28 22.57
N MET A 128 -35.37 -6.08 21.67
CA MET A 128 -35.23 -4.85 20.89
C MET A 128 -36.37 -4.82 19.86
N GLU A 129 -37.21 -3.79 19.92
CA GLU A 129 -38.30 -3.60 18.98
C GLU A 129 -37.77 -3.52 17.54
N VAL A 130 -38.34 -4.36 16.68
CA VAL A 130 -38.06 -4.41 15.25
C VAL A 130 -38.65 -3.15 14.63
N PRO A 131 -37.85 -2.24 14.03
CA PRO A 131 -38.39 -1.11 13.30
C PRO A 131 -39.17 -1.60 12.07
N PRO A 132 -40.23 -0.89 11.65
CA PRO A 132 -41.14 -1.34 10.61
C PRO A 132 -40.42 -1.56 9.28
N ILE A 133 -40.67 -2.72 8.68
CA ILE A 133 -40.20 -3.10 7.35
C ILE A 133 -40.84 -2.14 6.35
N ILE A 134 -40.02 -1.24 5.79
CA ILE A 134 -40.40 -0.47 4.59
C ILE A 134 -40.43 -1.49 3.44
N LYS A 135 -41.64 -1.88 3.04
CA LYS A 135 -41.86 -2.67 1.83
C LYS A 135 -41.49 -1.78 0.64
N TYR A 136 -40.38 -2.08 -0.01
CA TYR A 136 -40.08 -1.49 -1.31
C TYR A 136 -41.07 -2.05 -2.32
N ASP A 137 -41.85 -1.14 -2.92
CA ASP A 137 -42.77 -1.44 -4.01
C ASP A 137 -41.95 -1.96 -5.20
N ARG A 138 -42.16 -3.24 -5.53
CA ARG A 138 -41.34 -3.99 -6.49
C ARG A 138 -41.83 -3.82 -7.94
N ASP A 139 -42.84 -2.97 -8.15
CA ASP A 139 -43.52 -2.77 -9.43
C ASP A 139 -43.11 -1.48 -10.17
N ALA A 140 -42.02 -0.83 -9.75
CA ALA A 140 -41.43 0.26 -10.52
C ALA A 140 -40.73 -0.27 -11.78
N THR A 141 -41.48 -0.38 -12.87
CA THR A 141 -41.00 -0.65 -14.22
C THR A 141 -39.84 0.29 -14.58
N PRO A 142 -38.68 -0.20 -15.05
CA PRO A 142 -37.60 0.67 -15.51
C PRO A 142 -38.08 1.52 -16.70
N PRO A 143 -37.67 2.80 -16.83
CA PRO A 143 -37.98 3.59 -18.01
C PRO A 143 -37.41 2.89 -19.24
N GLN A 144 -38.29 2.52 -20.17
CA GLN A 144 -37.91 2.05 -21.49
C GLN A 144 -37.30 3.22 -22.24
N TYR A 145 -35.99 3.17 -22.48
CA TYR A 145 -35.35 4.04 -23.46
C TYR A 145 -35.65 3.46 -24.84
N ASP A 146 -36.48 4.18 -25.58
CA ASP A 146 -36.81 3.91 -26.97
C ASP A 146 -35.55 4.15 -27.83
N HIS A 147 -34.94 3.07 -28.31
CA HIS A 147 -33.85 3.10 -29.27
C HIS A 147 -34.42 3.09 -30.69
N SER A 148 -35.19 4.12 -31.02
CA SER A 148 -35.67 4.37 -32.39
C SER A 148 -35.15 5.71 -32.88
N LEU A 149 -33.87 5.74 -33.27
CA LEU A 149 -33.31 6.74 -34.17
C LEU A 149 -32.37 6.02 -35.13
N ALA A 150 -32.99 5.32 -36.07
CA ALA A 150 -32.42 5.18 -37.40
C ALA A 150 -32.61 6.54 -38.08
N GLU A 151 -31.52 7.31 -38.19
CA GLU A 151 -31.45 8.38 -39.17
C GLU A 151 -30.27 8.11 -40.09
N ASP A 152 -30.64 7.82 -41.33
CA ASP A 152 -29.82 7.97 -42.52
C ASP A 152 -29.18 9.36 -42.52
N PHE A 153 -27.86 9.44 -42.36
CA PHE A 153 -27.09 10.65 -42.63
C PHE A 153 -26.03 10.36 -43.69
N ASP A 154 -26.51 10.32 -44.92
CA ASP A 154 -25.69 10.55 -46.10
C ASP A 154 -25.55 12.07 -46.26
N SER A 155 -24.46 12.64 -45.75
CA SER A 155 -24.07 14.01 -46.11
C SER A 155 -22.55 14.24 -46.00
N PRO A 156 -21.87 14.55 -47.13
CA PRO A 156 -20.46 14.90 -47.15
C PRO A 156 -20.31 16.41 -46.92
N LYS A 157 -19.84 16.84 -45.75
CA LYS A 157 -19.33 18.21 -45.53
C LYS A 157 -18.40 18.26 -44.33
N GLY A 158 -17.25 18.91 -44.54
CA GLY A 158 -16.04 18.86 -43.73
C GLY A 158 -16.23 19.06 -42.24
N TYR A 159 -15.80 18.06 -41.48
CA TYR A 159 -15.29 18.28 -40.12
C TYR A 159 -13.85 18.80 -40.24
N PRO A 160 -13.50 19.93 -39.59
CA PRO A 160 -12.11 20.34 -39.50
C PRO A 160 -11.31 19.24 -38.77
N PRO A 161 -10.11 18.88 -39.25
CA PRO A 161 -9.31 17.84 -38.60
C PRO A 161 -9.03 18.25 -37.14
N PRO A 162 -9.13 17.33 -36.17
CA PRO A 162 -8.79 17.62 -34.79
C PRO A 162 -7.30 18.00 -34.69
N ILE A 163 -7.10 19.28 -34.38
CA ILE A 163 -5.92 19.97 -33.85
C ILE A 163 -4.71 19.04 -33.60
N LEU A 164 -3.77 19.03 -34.55
CA LEU A 164 -2.47 18.34 -34.46
C LEU A 164 -1.50 18.99 -33.46
N GLU A 165 -1.84 20.14 -32.88
CA GLU A 165 -0.97 20.90 -31.97
C GLU A 165 -0.70 20.18 -30.64
N ASN A 166 -1.56 19.26 -30.20
CA ASN A 166 -1.35 18.49 -28.98
C ASN A 166 -0.28 17.39 -29.13
N ARG A 167 0.16 17.06 -30.35
CA ARG A 167 1.13 15.96 -30.54
C ARG A 167 2.57 16.38 -30.26
N SER A 168 2.93 17.62 -30.59
CA SER A 168 4.26 18.18 -30.31
C SER A 168 4.46 18.47 -28.82
N HIS A 169 3.42 18.94 -28.13
CA HIS A 169 3.47 19.18 -26.69
C HIS A 169 3.62 17.89 -25.89
N ASN A 170 3.02 16.80 -26.34
CA ASN A 170 3.19 15.51 -25.68
C ASN A 170 4.62 14.96 -25.87
N THR A 171 5.25 15.15 -27.04
CA THR A 171 6.63 14.69 -27.25
C THR A 171 7.63 15.41 -26.35
N THR A 172 7.48 16.73 -26.18
CA THR A 172 8.39 17.50 -25.30
C THR A 172 8.27 17.08 -23.83
N LEU A 173 7.06 16.76 -23.35
CA LEU A 173 6.85 16.27 -21.99
C LEU A 173 7.53 14.91 -21.73
N TYR A 174 7.56 14.00 -22.70
CA TYR A 174 8.27 12.73 -22.55
C TYR A 174 9.79 12.91 -22.53
N ASP A 175 10.32 13.84 -23.34
CA ASP A 175 11.75 14.15 -23.37
C ASP A 175 12.21 14.81 -22.05
N GLU A 176 11.43 15.76 -21.52
CA GLU A 176 11.68 16.37 -20.21
C GLU A 176 11.64 15.32 -19.07
N LEU A 177 10.70 14.39 -19.14
CA LEU A 177 10.58 13.32 -18.14
C LEU A 177 11.75 12.33 -18.25
N ALA A 178 12.26 12.08 -19.46
CA ALA A 178 13.48 11.30 -19.67
C ALA A 178 14.72 12.01 -19.09
N ALA A 179 14.90 13.29 -19.38
CA ALA A 179 15.99 14.10 -18.82
C ALA A 179 15.95 14.12 -17.28
N CYS A 180 14.78 14.32 -16.69
CA CYS A 180 14.60 14.29 -15.24
C CYS A 180 14.98 12.93 -14.62
N ARG A 181 14.72 11.81 -15.32
CA ARG A 181 15.15 10.47 -14.88
C ARG A 181 16.66 10.29 -14.94
N GLU A 182 17.31 10.83 -15.97
CA GLU A 182 18.77 10.80 -16.10
C GLU A 182 19.44 11.62 -14.99
N ASP A 183 18.94 12.82 -14.73
CA ASP A 183 19.42 13.68 -13.63
C ASP A 183 19.27 13.00 -12.27
N ARG A 184 18.11 12.39 -12.02
CA ARG A 184 17.88 11.60 -10.79
C ARG A 184 18.89 10.46 -10.67
N CYS A 185 19.15 9.72 -11.75
CA CYS A 185 20.17 8.65 -11.76
C CYS A 185 21.57 9.20 -11.47
N ALA A 186 21.92 10.37 -12.04
CA ALA A 186 23.20 11.02 -11.81
C ALA A 186 23.37 11.47 -10.35
N LEU A 187 22.31 12.04 -9.75
CA LEU A 187 22.29 12.42 -8.33
C LEU A 187 22.46 11.21 -7.41
N VAL A 188 21.75 10.10 -7.67
CA VAL A 188 21.88 8.87 -6.89
C VAL A 188 23.31 8.32 -6.95
N ARG A 189 23.96 8.32 -8.13
CA ARG A 189 25.38 7.91 -8.24
C ARG A 189 26.31 8.82 -7.43
N ARG A 190 26.06 10.13 -7.43
CA ARG A 190 26.84 11.09 -6.64
C ARG A 190 26.68 10.86 -5.14
N LEU A 191 25.47 10.57 -4.67
CA LEU A 191 25.19 10.25 -3.27
C LEU A 191 25.95 9.00 -2.83
N VAL A 192 25.87 7.90 -3.59
CA VAL A 192 26.60 6.66 -3.29
C VAL A 192 28.12 6.91 -3.26
N ALA A 193 28.65 7.74 -4.17
CA ALA A 193 30.07 8.10 -4.15
C ALA A 193 30.46 8.91 -2.92
N LEU A 194 29.60 9.80 -2.43
CA LEU A 194 29.82 10.57 -1.20
C LEU A 194 29.76 9.67 0.04
N GLU A 195 28.80 8.74 0.11
CA GLU A 195 28.69 7.75 1.20
C GLU A 195 29.96 6.90 1.29
N SER A 196 30.49 6.44 0.15
CA SER A 196 31.75 5.70 0.09
C SER A 196 32.95 6.52 0.59
N LYS A 197 33.03 7.81 0.22
CA LYS A 197 34.07 8.72 0.73
C LYS A 197 33.96 8.94 2.24
N LEU A 198 32.74 9.10 2.75
CA LEU A 198 32.50 9.28 4.19
C LEU A 198 32.90 8.01 4.96
N ALA A 199 32.51 6.83 4.48
CA ALA A 199 32.95 5.56 5.08
C ALA A 199 34.48 5.41 5.08
N HIS A 200 35.15 5.82 4.01
CA HIS A 200 36.61 5.81 3.96
C HIS A 200 37.24 6.78 4.97
N MET A 201 36.74 8.01 5.08
CA MET A 201 37.22 8.97 6.09
C MET A 201 36.99 8.44 7.51
N THR A 202 35.83 7.83 7.79
CA THR A 202 35.56 7.20 9.09
C THR A 202 36.60 6.12 9.41
N ASN A 203 36.95 5.28 8.44
CA ASN A 203 37.99 4.26 8.63
C ASN A 203 39.37 4.87 8.90
N LEU A 204 39.75 5.95 8.18
CA LEU A 204 41.01 6.65 8.43
C LEU A 204 41.06 7.27 9.82
N VAL A 205 39.96 7.87 10.28
CA VAL A 205 39.86 8.43 11.63
C VAL A 205 40.03 7.32 12.68
N SER A 206 39.36 6.17 12.52
CA SER A 206 39.52 5.03 13.43
C SER A 206 40.96 4.55 13.51
N LEU A 207 41.66 4.42 12.37
CA LEU A 207 43.07 4.03 12.33
C LEU A 207 43.97 5.03 13.04
N LEU A 208 43.76 6.34 12.82
CA LEU A 208 44.52 7.38 13.51
C LEU A 208 44.23 7.40 15.02
N CYS A 209 42.99 7.14 15.44
CA CYS A 209 42.64 7.02 16.86
C CYS A 209 43.37 5.85 17.52
N ASP A 210 43.49 4.71 16.83
CA ASP A 210 44.22 3.52 17.30
C ASP A 210 45.75 3.78 17.38
N GLU A 211 46.32 4.58 16.47
CA GLU A 211 47.73 4.97 16.51
C GLU A 211 48.05 5.96 17.64
N ILE A 212 47.16 6.94 17.89
CA ILE A 212 47.34 7.97 18.92
C ILE A 212 47.11 7.41 20.33
N HIS A 213 46.21 6.43 20.47
CA HIS A 213 46.00 5.69 21.71
C HIS A 213 46.59 4.30 21.55
N PRO A 214 47.93 4.13 21.46
CA PRO A 214 48.51 2.81 21.51
C PRO A 214 47.98 2.21 22.79
N LYS A 215 47.19 1.12 22.68
CA LYS A 215 46.62 0.40 23.82
C LYS A 215 47.70 0.38 24.89
N VAL A 216 47.54 1.22 25.91
CA VAL A 216 48.37 1.14 27.09
C VAL A 216 48.09 -0.28 27.52
N MET A 217 49.08 -1.15 27.32
CA MET A 217 49.02 -2.49 27.86
C MET A 217 49.01 -2.27 29.36
N VAL A 218 47.80 -2.10 29.89
CA VAL A 218 47.50 -2.34 31.27
C VAL A 218 47.79 -3.82 31.40
N THR A 219 49.05 -4.12 31.69
CA THR A 219 49.45 -5.40 32.22
C THR A 219 48.43 -5.69 33.32
N PRO A 220 47.63 -6.76 33.21
CA PRO A 220 46.70 -7.11 34.25
C PRO A 220 47.53 -7.21 35.52
N GLN A 221 47.35 -6.26 36.45
CA GLN A 221 47.87 -6.44 37.79
C GLN A 221 47.18 -7.69 38.30
N THR A 222 47.97 -8.76 38.41
CA THR A 222 47.62 -9.94 39.17
C THR A 222 47.15 -9.46 40.54
N PRO A 223 45.92 -9.79 40.97
CA PRO A 223 45.44 -9.45 42.29
C PRO A 223 46.15 -10.37 43.30
N ASP A 224 47.43 -10.12 43.55
CA ASP A 224 48.17 -10.76 44.62
C ASP A 224 47.98 -9.94 45.89
N THR A 225 47.18 -10.53 46.80
CA THR A 225 47.37 -10.51 48.25
C THR A 225 47.54 -9.15 48.94
N MET A 226 46.42 -8.58 49.41
CA MET A 226 46.26 -8.09 50.79
C MET A 226 44.78 -8.26 51.14
N ALA A 227 44.33 -9.36 51.77
CA ALA A 227 44.63 -9.76 53.15
C ALA A 227 44.45 -8.58 54.13
N MET A 228 43.37 -8.69 54.90
CA MET A 228 43.23 -8.18 56.27
C MET A 228 43.18 -6.66 56.45
N PHE A 229 41.97 -6.09 56.44
CA PHE A 229 41.58 -5.16 57.51
C PHE A 229 40.12 -5.40 57.87
N GLU A 230 39.96 -6.22 58.90
CA GLU A 230 38.77 -6.32 59.73
C GLU A 230 38.53 -4.99 60.47
N HIS A 231 37.25 -4.76 60.77
CA HIS A 231 36.74 -3.99 61.92
C HIS A 231 37.03 -2.47 61.98
N ASN A 232 35.99 -1.67 61.84
CA ASN A 232 35.41 -1.03 63.03
C ASN A 232 34.06 -0.34 62.77
N GLU A 233 33.17 -0.50 63.76
CA GLU A 233 32.18 0.47 64.28
C GLU A 233 31.10 0.96 63.29
N MET A 234 29.86 0.50 63.37
CA MET A 234 28.91 0.62 64.49
C MET A 234 28.80 2.08 64.97
N MET A 235 27.81 2.80 64.43
CA MET A 235 27.01 3.75 65.21
C MET A 235 25.62 3.82 64.57
N ASP A 236 24.67 3.35 65.35
CA ASP A 236 23.26 3.72 65.32
C ASP A 236 23.12 5.24 65.27
N GLU A 237 22.17 5.74 64.47
CA GLU A 237 21.31 6.82 64.97
C GLU A 237 19.98 6.80 64.23
N ALA A 238 18.98 6.35 64.99
CA ALA A 238 17.57 6.54 64.72
C ALA A 238 17.14 7.97 65.14
N ASP A 239 16.00 8.38 64.61
CA ASP A 239 15.10 9.42 65.10
C ASP A 239 15.51 10.90 64.95
N LEU A 240 14.97 11.55 63.91
CA LEU A 240 14.04 12.70 64.00
C LEU A 240 13.46 13.11 62.64
#